data_AF-A0A6B2K336-F1
#
_entry.id   AF-A0A6B2K336-F1
#
_cell.length_a   1.000
_cell.length_b   1.000
_cell.length_c   1.000
_cell.angle_alpha   90.00
_cell.angle_beta   90.00
_cell.angle_gamma   90.00
#
_symmetry.space_group_name_H-M   'P 1'
#
loop_
_entity.id
_entity.type
_entity.pdbx_description
1 polymer ?
#
loop_
_entity_poly.entity_id
_entity_poly.type
_entity_poly.pdbx_seq_one_letter_code
_entity_poly.pdbx_strand_id
1 'polypeptide(L)'
;MQDDAPDAPASSPAGAPLQGGVAGAELRAFVERYERLEAEKKDIAEGQKEVMAEAKGRGYDVKVLRKIIALRKRDSDDIAEEEAVLELYKAALGM
;
A
#
# COMPACT_ATOMS: atom_id res chain seq x y z
N MET A 1 -63.39 19.63 -17.99
CA MET A 1 -62.23 20.33 -18.56
C MET A 1 -61.51 20.95 -17.38
N GLN A 2 -60.31 20.44 -17.09
CA GLN A 2 -59.40 20.75 -15.98
C GLN A 2 -59.94 20.45 -14.57
N ASP A 3 -59.50 19.41 -13.86
CA ASP A 3 -58.13 19.11 -13.40
C ASP A 3 -57.52 20.28 -12.61
N ASP A 4 -57.74 20.28 -11.30
CA ASP A 4 -56.82 20.88 -10.34
C ASP A 4 -56.98 20.20 -8.98
N ALA A 5 -56.30 19.07 -8.82
CA ALA A 5 -56.09 18.46 -7.52
C ALA A 5 -54.89 19.14 -6.86
N PRO A 6 -54.99 19.66 -5.63
CA PRO A 6 -53.81 20.11 -4.91
C PRO A 6 -53.00 18.89 -4.44
N ASP A 7 -51.92 18.67 -5.17
CA ASP A 7 -50.61 18.16 -4.78
C ASP A 7 -50.54 17.47 -3.41
N ALA A 8 -50.55 16.14 -3.42
CA ALA A 8 -50.10 15.35 -2.27
C ALA A 8 -48.60 15.64 -2.06
N PRO A 9 -48.12 15.97 -0.85
CA PRO A 9 -46.69 16.08 -0.62
C PRO A 9 -46.07 14.69 -0.86
N ALA A 10 -45.31 14.62 -1.95
CA ALA A 10 -44.52 13.47 -2.33
C ALA A 10 -43.68 13.00 -1.14
N SER A 11 -43.74 11.69 -0.92
CA SER A 11 -42.82 10.94 -0.09
C SER A 11 -41.36 11.33 -0.40
N SER A 12 -40.68 11.95 0.56
CA SER A 12 -39.25 11.80 0.78
C SER A 12 -38.86 12.43 2.11
N PRO A 13 -38.46 11.64 3.14
CA PRO A 13 -37.45 12.16 4.04
C PRO A 13 -36.15 12.18 3.22
N ALA A 14 -35.95 13.26 2.48
CA ALA A 14 -34.65 13.63 1.99
C ALA A 14 -33.68 13.54 3.17
N GLY A 15 -32.58 12.82 2.94
CA GLY A 15 -31.54 12.42 3.89
C GLY A 15 -31.64 13.05 5.27
N ALA A 16 -31.93 12.23 6.27
CA ALA A 16 -31.62 12.55 7.66
C ALA A 16 -30.22 13.19 7.68
N PRO A 17 -30.02 14.36 8.32
CA PRO A 17 -28.71 14.96 8.39
C PRO A 17 -27.84 13.94 9.12
N LEU A 18 -26.95 13.27 8.38
CA LEU A 18 -25.83 12.58 9.00
C LEU A 18 -25.23 13.63 9.92
N GLN A 19 -25.18 13.34 11.22
CA GLN A 19 -24.58 14.22 12.21
C GLN A 19 -23.19 14.66 11.71
N GLY A 20 -23.14 15.81 11.01
CA GLY A 20 -21.99 16.18 10.17
C GLY A 20 -20.74 16.50 10.98
N GLY A 21 -20.92 16.75 12.28
CA GLY A 21 -19.84 16.88 13.24
C GLY A 21 -19.12 15.57 13.54
N VAL A 22 -19.85 14.44 13.69
CA VAL A 22 -19.25 13.14 14.04
C VAL A 22 -18.60 12.49 12.83
N ALA A 23 -19.31 12.46 11.69
CA ALA A 23 -18.77 11.92 10.44
C ALA A 23 -17.56 12.75 9.91
N GLY A 24 -17.59 14.07 10.05
CA GLY A 24 -16.47 14.94 9.68
C GLY A 24 -15.25 14.79 10.61
N ALA A 25 -15.46 14.54 11.90
CA ALA A 25 -14.37 14.29 12.85
C ALA A 25 -13.69 12.94 12.59
N GLU A 26 -14.47 11.90 12.31
CA GLU A 26 -13.94 10.58 11.96
C GLU A 26 -13.13 10.60 10.65
N LEU A 27 -13.66 11.25 9.60
CA LEU A 27 -12.94 11.42 8.34
C LEU A 27 -11.61 12.16 8.55
N ARG A 28 -11.60 13.25 9.33
CA ARG A 28 -10.38 13.98 9.66
C ARG A 28 -9.37 13.09 10.39
N ALA A 29 -9.82 12.27 11.34
CA ALA A 29 -8.94 11.35 12.06
C ALA A 29 -8.32 10.28 11.13
N PHE A 30 -9.04 9.79 10.12
CA PHE A 30 -8.45 8.89 9.10
C PHE A 30 -7.37 9.60 8.27
N VAL A 31 -7.66 10.82 7.79
CA VAL A 31 -6.72 11.62 6.99
C VAL A 31 -5.44 11.91 7.77
N GLU A 32 -5.55 12.44 8.99
CA GLU A 32 -4.39 12.79 9.82
C GLU A 32 -3.51 11.57 10.14
N ARG A 33 -4.12 10.39 10.40
CA ARG A 33 -3.35 9.15 10.58
C ARG A 33 -2.62 8.74 9.31
N TYR A 34 -3.25 8.85 8.15
CA TYR A 34 -2.64 8.49 6.88
C TYR A 34 -1.48 9.44 6.52
N GLU A 35 -1.67 10.76 6.68
CA GLU A 35 -0.63 11.76 6.42
C GLU A 35 0.59 11.57 7.31
N ARG A 36 0.37 11.23 8.59
CA ARG A 36 1.47 10.86 9.49
C ARG A 36 2.22 9.62 8.99
N LEU A 37 1.51 8.57 8.58
CA LEU A 37 2.14 7.36 8.03
C LEU A 37 2.91 7.64 6.73
N GLU A 38 2.43 8.53 5.87
CA GLU A 38 3.15 8.95 4.67
C GLU A 38 4.41 9.75 5.01
N ALA A 39 4.38 10.61 6.02
CA ALA A 39 5.56 11.30 6.53
C ALA A 39 6.59 10.30 7.09
N GLU A 40 6.17 9.38 7.97
CA GLU A 40 7.03 8.32 8.53
C GLU A 40 7.66 7.46 7.41
N LYS A 41 6.87 7.08 6.40
CA LYS A 41 7.36 6.33 5.23
C LYS A 41 8.41 7.12 4.45
N LYS A 42 8.24 8.43 4.30
CA LYS A 42 9.23 9.30 3.65
C LYS A 42 10.54 9.31 4.44
N ASP A 43 10.48 9.52 5.75
CA ASP A 43 11.65 9.55 6.62
C ASP A 43 12.40 8.20 6.60
N ILE A 44 11.67 7.08 6.62
CA ILE A 44 12.24 5.74 6.48
C ILE A 44 12.93 5.58 5.12
N ALA A 45 12.31 6.05 4.03
CA ALA A 45 12.88 5.97 2.69
C ALA A 45 14.15 6.81 2.55
N GLU A 46 14.22 7.96 3.22
CA GLU A 46 15.42 8.80 3.30
C GLU A 46 16.53 8.10 4.07
N GLY A 47 16.24 7.55 5.26
CA GLY A 47 17.21 6.75 6.03
C GLY A 47 17.73 5.54 5.25
N GLN A 48 16.89 4.84 4.48
CA GLN A 48 17.33 3.77 3.59
C GLN A 48 18.32 4.25 2.52
N LYS A 49 18.13 5.45 1.96
CA LYS A 49 19.05 6.03 0.98
C LYS A 49 20.39 6.38 1.62
N GLU A 50 20.39 6.93 2.83
CA GLU A 50 21.60 7.28 3.56
C GLU A 50 22.46 6.04 3.84
N VAL A 51 21.87 4.94 4.34
CA VAL A 51 22.57 3.67 4.56
C VAL A 51 23.21 3.16 3.27
N MET A 52 22.50 3.24 2.15
CA MET A 52 23.03 2.82 0.84
C MET A 52 24.16 3.73 0.36
N ALA A 53 24.07 5.04 0.62
CA ALA A 53 25.12 6.00 0.30
C ALA A 53 26.38 5.77 1.15
N GLU A 54 26.21 5.48 2.45
CA GLU A 54 27.29 5.12 3.34
C GLU A 54 27.99 3.83 2.89
N ALA A 55 27.22 2.78 2.57
CA ALA A 55 27.77 1.54 2.04
C ALA A 55 28.58 1.77 0.75
N LYS A 56 28.08 2.63 -0.15
CA LYS A 56 28.81 3.03 -1.36
C LYS A 56 30.11 3.75 -1.03
N GLY A 57 30.10 4.69 -0.08
CA GLY A 57 31.30 5.41 0.37
C GLY A 57 32.35 4.49 1.00
N ARG A 58 31.92 3.38 1.59
CA ARG A 58 32.79 2.31 2.13
C ARG A 58 33.26 1.31 1.07
N GLY A 59 32.85 1.45 -0.19
CA GLY A 59 33.29 0.60 -1.31
C GLY A 59 32.39 -0.61 -1.61
N TYR A 60 31.23 -0.74 -0.98
CA TYR A 60 30.29 -1.83 -1.30
C TYR A 60 29.48 -1.55 -2.58
N ASP A 61 29.19 -2.61 -3.34
CA ASP A 61 28.27 -2.52 -4.48
C ASP A 61 26.81 -2.48 -4.00
N VAL A 62 26.19 -1.29 -4.14
CA VAL A 62 24.79 -1.05 -3.74
C VAL A 62 23.79 -1.92 -4.51
N LYS A 63 24.06 -2.27 -5.78
CA LYS A 63 23.16 -3.15 -6.55
C LYS A 63 23.18 -4.55 -5.97
N VAL A 64 24.35 -5.06 -5.58
CA VAL A 64 24.48 -6.37 -4.94
C VAL A 64 23.80 -6.36 -3.57
N LEU A 65 23.99 -5.32 -2.75
CA LEU A 65 23.30 -5.21 -1.46
C LEU A 65 21.77 -5.22 -1.59
N ARG A 66 21.21 -4.51 -2.59
CA ARG A 66 19.77 -4.56 -2.86
C ARG A 66 19.28 -5.95 -3.25
N LYS A 67 20.06 -6.69 -4.05
CA LYS A 67 19.74 -8.09 -4.38
C LYS A 67 19.72 -8.95 -3.13
N ILE A 68 20.71 -8.83 -2.25
CA ILE A 68 20.76 -9.58 -0.98
C ILE A 68 19.54 -9.26 -0.11
N ILE A 69 19.18 -7.97 0.04
CA ILE A 69 17.99 -7.58 0.81
C ILE A 69 16.71 -8.16 0.20
N ALA A 70 16.57 -8.13 -1.13
CA ALA A 70 15.42 -8.72 -1.80
C ALA A 70 15.34 -10.25 -1.60
N LEU A 71 16.47 -10.95 -1.73
CA LEU A 71 16.55 -12.39 -1.45
C LEU A 71 16.16 -12.70 0.00
N ARG A 72 16.60 -11.89 0.96
CA ARG A 72 16.27 -12.04 2.38
C ARG A 72 14.82 -11.74 2.73
N LYS A 73 14.07 -11.07 1.84
CA LYS A 73 12.65 -10.78 2.02
C LYS A 73 11.73 -11.86 1.46
N ARG A 74 12.24 -12.76 0.62
CA ARG A 74 11.46 -13.87 0.08
C ARG A 74 11.12 -14.83 1.20
N ASP A 75 9.92 -15.40 1.14
CA ASP A 75 9.51 -16.47 2.01
C ASP A 75 10.38 -17.72 1.74
N SER A 76 10.68 -18.50 2.78
CA SER A 76 11.42 -19.76 2.61
C SER A 76 10.69 -20.72 1.68
N ASP A 77 9.36 -20.70 1.67
CA ASP A 77 8.53 -21.57 0.84
C ASP A 77 8.60 -21.12 -0.63
N ASP A 78 8.55 -19.80 -0.89
CA ASP A 78 8.74 -19.22 -2.23
C ASP A 78 10.13 -19.53 -2.81
N ILE A 79 11.16 -19.59 -1.95
CA ILE A 79 12.52 -19.96 -2.36
C ILE A 79 12.56 -21.45 -2.71
N ALA A 80 12.00 -22.32 -1.86
CA ALA A 80 12.00 -23.76 -2.07
C ALA A 80 11.22 -24.17 -3.34
N GLU A 81 10.10 -23.52 -3.63
CA GLU A 81 9.32 -23.78 -4.84
C GLU A 81 10.10 -23.38 -6.10
N GLU A 82 10.72 -22.18 -6.13
CA GLU A 82 11.52 -21.75 -7.27
C GLU A 82 12.76 -22.65 -7.47
N GLU A 83 13.42 -23.06 -6.39
CA GLU A 83 14.56 -23.99 -6.46
C GLU A 83 14.15 -25.36 -7.01
N ALA A 84 13.00 -25.90 -6.60
CA ALA A 84 12.49 -27.17 -7.12
C ALA A 84 12.21 -27.10 -8.63
N VAL A 85 11.62 -26.00 -9.11
CA VAL A 85 11.37 -25.76 -10.54
C VAL A 85 12.69 -25.59 -11.29
N LEU A 86 13.64 -24.84 -10.72
CA LEU A 86 14.96 -24.63 -11.32
C LEU A 86 15.72 -25.95 -11.49
N GLU A 87 15.74 -26.81 -10.47
CA GLU A 87 16.38 -28.12 -10.54
C GLU A 87 15.73 -29.03 -11.58
N LEU A 88 14.39 -29.00 -11.71
CA LEU A 88 13.70 -29.71 -12.79
C LEU A 88 14.17 -29.23 -14.17
N TYR A 89 14.32 -27.92 -14.37
CA TYR A 89 14.79 -27.36 -15.63
C TYR A 89 16.26 -27.68 -15.91
N LYS A 90 17.15 -27.60 -14.91
CA LYS A 90 18.55 -28.00 -15.07
C LYS A 90 18.66 -29.48 -15.45
N ALA A 91 17.92 -30.35 -14.78
CA ALA A 91 17.87 -31.77 -15.09
C ALA A 91 17.41 -32.00 -16.55
N ALA A 92 16.39 -31.28 -17.01
CA ALA A 92 15.93 -31.34 -18.40
C ALA A 92 16.97 -30.82 -19.42
N LEU A 93 17.79 -29.86 -19.01
CA LEU A 93 18.88 -29.29 -19.83
C LEU A 93 20.20 -30.07 -19.73
N GLY A 94 20.29 -31.07 -18.85
CA GLY A 94 21.52 -31.83 -18.60
C GLY A 94 22.63 -31.01 -17.93
N MET A 95 22.24 -30.01 -17.13
CA MET A 95 23.15 -29.14 -16.35
C MET A 95 23.36 -29.65 -14.93
#